data_AF-A0AAW6JPK0-F1
#
_entry.id   AF-A0AAW6JPK0-F1
#
_cell.length_a   1.000
_cell.length_b   1.000
_cell.length_c   1.000
_cell.angle_alpha   90.00
_cell.angle_beta   90.00
_cell.angle_gamma   90.00
#
_symmetry.space_group_name_H-M   'P 1'
#
loop_
_entity.id
_entity.type
_entity.pdbx_description
1 polymer ?
#
loop_
_entity_poly.entity_id
_entity_poly.type
_entity_poly.pdbx_seq_one_letter_code
_entity_poly.pdbx_strand_id
1 'polypeptide(L)'
;MAIIQADIIDIKTDTPQQSDIFFVDTNVWFWQTYRNAGFGANSYQLSNYPNYPNYINLALSNGATLTYYGLTLAELAHIIEKTEYDIYVQSNGYLHFKKYRHDYPKERANVVAEVQFTW
;
A
#
# COMPACT_ATOMS: atom_id res chain seq x y z
N MET A 1 -23.10 3.54 -25.02
CA MET A 1 -21.80 3.28 -24.37
C MET A 1 -21.10 4.60 -24.20
N ALA A 2 -20.71 4.98 -22.98
CA ALA A 2 -19.87 6.16 -22.77
C ALA A 2 -18.41 5.77 -23.09
N ILE A 3 -17.75 6.55 -23.95
CA ILE A 3 -16.31 6.43 -24.16
C ILE A 3 -15.67 7.16 -22.99
N ILE A 4 -14.97 6.43 -22.12
CA ILE A 4 -14.16 7.04 -21.06
C ILE A 4 -12.89 7.57 -21.73
N GLN A 5 -12.68 8.89 -21.65
CA GLN A 5 -11.43 9.53 -22.02
C GLN A 5 -10.70 9.95 -20.75
N ALA A 6 -9.44 9.55 -20.64
CA ALA A 6 -8.54 9.94 -19.56
C ALA A 6 -7.16 10.21 -20.15
N ASP A 7 -6.51 11.26 -19.66
CA ASP A 7 -5.11 11.52 -19.97
C ASP A 7 -4.23 10.57 -19.16
N ILE A 8 -3.28 9.93 -19.83
CA ILE A 8 -2.31 9.04 -19.20
C ILE A 8 -1.02 9.83 -19.02
N ILE A 9 -0.61 9.98 -17.76
CA ILE A 9 0.57 10.77 -17.37
C ILE A 9 1.67 9.80 -16.93
N ASP A 10 2.88 9.97 -17.47
CA ASP A 10 4.06 9.27 -16.98
C ASP A 10 4.64 10.00 -15.76
N ILE A 11 4.40 9.42 -14.58
CA ILE A 11 4.85 9.95 -13.29
C ILE A 11 6.39 10.04 -13.16
N LYS A 12 7.16 9.41 -14.05
CA LYS A 12 8.63 9.51 -14.05
C LYS A 12 9.12 10.83 -14.63
N THR A 13 8.29 11.49 -15.44
CA THR A 13 8.63 12.73 -16.14
C THR A 13 7.72 13.88 -15.77
N ASP A 14 6.58 13.60 -15.15
CA ASP A 14 5.65 14.60 -14.68
C ASP A 14 6.13 15.29 -13.40
N THR A 15 5.61 16.49 -13.13
CA THR A 15 5.84 17.21 -11.88
C THR A 15 4.50 17.67 -11.30
N PRO A 16 4.06 17.09 -10.16
CA PRO A 16 2.78 17.44 -9.55
C PRO A 16 2.79 18.89 -9.09
N GLN A 17 1.67 19.58 -9.23
CA GLN A 17 1.49 20.98 -8.90
C GLN A 17 0.69 21.14 -7.60
N GLN A 18 0.81 22.31 -6.96
CA GLN A 18 0.09 22.61 -5.72
C GLN A 18 -1.44 22.49 -5.89
N SER A 19 -1.98 22.79 -7.06
CA SER A 19 -3.42 22.72 -7.35
C SER A 19 -3.94 21.30 -7.58
N ASP A 20 -3.05 20.31 -7.69
CA ASP A 20 -3.45 18.95 -8.03
C ASP A 20 -4.13 18.27 -6.84
N ILE A 21 -5.13 17.43 -7.18
CA ILE A 21 -5.83 16.59 -6.24
C ILE A 21 -5.68 15.15 -6.70
N PHE A 22 -4.92 14.36 -5.94
CA PHE A 22 -4.71 12.95 -6.22
C PHE A 22 -5.68 12.11 -5.42
N PHE A 23 -6.39 11.22 -6.08
CA PHE A 23 -7.07 10.12 -5.41
C PHE A 23 -6.12 8.91 -5.39
N VAL A 24 -5.61 8.59 -4.22
CA VAL A 24 -4.50 7.63 -4.07
C VAL A 24 -5.04 6.24 -3.74
N ASP A 25 -4.72 5.28 -4.62
CA ASP A 25 -5.09 3.87 -4.47
C ASP A 25 -4.38 3.22 -3.27
N THR A 26 -5.03 2.20 -2.69
CA THR A 26 -4.51 1.38 -1.59
C THR A 26 -3.13 0.78 -1.91
N ASN A 27 -2.88 0.39 -3.16
CA ASN A 27 -1.57 -0.12 -3.56
C ASN A 27 -0.44 0.91 -3.37
N VAL A 28 -0.71 2.19 -3.65
CA VAL A 28 0.29 3.24 -3.47
C VAL A 28 0.58 3.43 -1.99
N TRP A 29 -0.44 3.46 -1.14
CA TRP A 29 -0.28 3.51 0.32
C TRP A 29 0.51 2.32 0.87
N PHE A 30 0.22 1.11 0.39
CA PHE A 30 0.94 -0.10 0.77
C PHE A 30 2.44 0.02 0.45
N TRP A 31 2.80 0.48 -0.75
CA TRP A 31 4.21 0.62 -1.12
C TRP A 31 4.90 1.86 -0.54
N GLN A 32 4.13 2.86 -0.08
CA GLN A 32 4.66 4.09 0.51
C GLN A 32 5.25 3.85 1.90
N THR A 33 4.51 3.16 2.78
CA THR A 33 4.80 3.17 4.22
C THR A 33 4.97 1.77 4.83
N TYR A 34 4.43 0.71 4.23
CA TYR A 34 4.52 -0.62 4.82
C TYR A 34 5.90 -1.26 4.63
N ARG A 35 6.48 -1.71 5.75
CA ARG A 35 7.89 -2.14 5.81
C ARG A 35 8.19 -3.40 5.01
N ASN A 36 7.22 -4.31 4.92
CA ASN A 36 7.39 -5.59 4.23
C ASN A 36 6.72 -5.62 2.84
N ALA A 37 6.45 -4.45 2.22
CA ALA A 37 5.77 -4.38 0.93
C ALA A 37 6.47 -5.16 -0.20
N GLY A 38 7.79 -5.33 -0.12
CA GLY A 38 8.58 -6.12 -1.05
C GLY A 38 8.48 -7.64 -0.88
N PHE A 39 7.83 -8.13 0.19
CA PHE A 39 7.71 -9.56 0.45
C PHE A 39 6.86 -10.24 -0.63
N GLY A 40 7.42 -11.28 -1.27
CA GLY A 40 6.75 -12.00 -2.35
C GLY A 40 6.53 -11.18 -3.63
N ALA A 41 7.11 -9.98 -3.72
CA ALA A 41 6.96 -9.12 -4.88
C ALA A 41 7.85 -9.59 -6.05
N ASN A 42 7.33 -9.43 -7.27
CA ASN A 42 8.01 -9.79 -8.49
C ASN A 42 9.06 -8.72 -8.87
N SER A 43 10.04 -9.08 -9.71
CA SER A 43 11.12 -8.16 -10.11
C SER A 43 10.62 -6.85 -10.74
N TYR A 44 9.52 -6.89 -11.50
CA TYR A 44 8.89 -5.69 -12.06
C TYR A 44 8.34 -4.74 -10.98
N GLN A 45 7.74 -5.28 -9.92
CA GLN A 45 7.19 -4.48 -8.83
C GLN A 45 8.32 -3.81 -8.05
N LEU A 46 9.35 -4.59 -7.69
CA LEU A 46 10.54 -4.07 -7.01
C LEU A 46 11.27 -2.98 -7.82
N SER A 47 11.23 -3.02 -9.15
CA SER A 47 11.88 -2.02 -10.01
C SER A 47 11.00 -0.81 -10.32
N ASN A 48 9.68 -0.96 -10.38
CA ASN A 48 8.79 0.13 -10.83
C ASN A 48 7.98 0.77 -9.71
N TYR A 49 7.60 0.03 -8.69
CA TYR A 49 6.71 0.55 -7.65
C TYR A 49 7.40 1.54 -6.71
N PRO A 50 8.74 1.52 -6.51
CA PRO A 50 9.44 2.63 -5.86
C PRO A 50 9.28 4.01 -6.55
N ASN A 51 8.77 4.08 -7.78
CA ASN A 51 8.44 5.37 -8.42
C ASN A 51 7.19 6.02 -7.81
N TYR A 52 6.24 5.25 -7.28
CA TYR A 52 5.05 5.83 -6.67
C TYR A 52 5.40 6.64 -5.41
N PRO A 53 6.23 6.13 -4.48
CA PRO A 53 6.60 6.93 -3.33
C PRO A 53 7.36 8.21 -3.66
N ASN A 54 8.24 8.17 -4.66
CA ASN A 54 8.95 9.37 -5.11
C ASN A 54 7.97 10.44 -5.62
N TYR A 55 6.99 10.05 -6.43
CA TYR A 55 6.02 10.97 -6.99
C TYR A 55 5.04 11.51 -5.93
N ILE A 56 4.57 10.66 -5.01
CA ILE A 56 3.71 11.07 -3.90
C ILE A 56 4.44 12.03 -2.95
N ASN A 57 5.71 11.77 -2.63
CA ASN A 57 6.52 12.67 -1.81
C ASN A 57 6.71 14.03 -2.49
N LEU A 58 6.91 14.04 -3.82
CA LEU A 58 7.00 15.28 -4.59
C LEU A 58 5.67 16.04 -4.63
N ALA A 59 4.54 15.34 -4.76
CA ALA A 59 3.21 15.94 -4.70
C ALA A 59 2.98 16.62 -3.36
N LEU A 60 3.31 15.93 -2.26
CA LEU A 60 3.24 16.49 -0.90
C LEU A 60 4.18 17.69 -0.73
N SER A 61 5.42 17.62 -1.20
CA SER A 61 6.37 18.75 -1.09
C SER A 61 5.93 19.98 -1.89
N ASN A 62 5.23 19.76 -3.00
CA ASN A 62 4.68 20.84 -3.83
C ASN A 62 3.33 21.36 -3.32
N GLY A 63 2.80 20.80 -2.23
CA GLY A 63 1.56 21.24 -1.59
C GLY A 63 0.29 20.73 -2.28
N ALA A 64 0.38 19.68 -3.10
CA ALA A 64 -0.77 19.01 -3.69
C ALA A 64 -1.63 18.34 -2.61
N THR A 65 -2.90 18.09 -2.92
CA THR A 65 -3.83 17.42 -2.01
C THR A 65 -3.90 15.92 -2.31
N LEU A 66 -3.65 15.09 -1.31
CA LEU A 66 -3.91 13.65 -1.39
C LEU A 66 -5.27 13.33 -0.77
N THR A 67 -6.09 12.59 -1.50
CA THR A 67 -7.41 12.13 -1.09
C THR A 67 -7.44 10.60 -1.13
N TYR A 68 -8.32 10.03 -0.32
CA TYR A 68 -8.52 8.59 -0.18
C TYR A 68 -10.00 8.31 0.03
N TYR A 69 -10.39 7.04 -0.06
CA TYR A 69 -11.75 6.61 0.23
C TYR A 69 -11.83 5.94 1.61
N GLY A 70 -13.02 5.94 2.22
CA GLY A 70 -13.21 5.35 3.55
C GLY A 70 -12.85 3.86 3.63
N LEU A 71 -12.89 3.13 2.49
CA LEU A 71 -12.48 1.73 2.44
C LEU A 71 -10.97 1.51 2.29
N THR A 72 -10.19 2.54 1.93
CA THR A 72 -8.73 2.42 1.75
C THR A 72 -8.07 1.85 3.01
N LEU A 73 -8.49 2.28 4.21
CA LEU A 73 -7.98 1.71 5.47
C LEU A 73 -8.30 0.22 5.62
N ALA A 74 -9.53 -0.20 5.30
CA ALA A 74 -9.93 -1.59 5.43
C ALA A 74 -9.18 -2.50 4.46
N GLU A 75 -8.99 -2.03 3.23
CA GLU A 75 -8.20 -2.73 2.20
C GLU A 75 -6.72 -2.79 2.59
N LEU A 76 -6.15 -1.67 3.03
CA LEU A 76 -4.75 -1.61 3.48
C LEU A 76 -4.50 -2.57 4.63
N ALA A 77 -5.39 -2.55 5.64
CA ALA A 77 -5.30 -3.46 6.78
C ALA A 77 -5.40 -4.93 6.37
N HIS A 78 -6.27 -5.25 5.40
CA HIS A 78 -6.40 -6.61 4.89
C HIS A 78 -5.14 -7.09 4.18
N ILE A 79 -4.54 -6.26 3.31
CA ILE A 79 -3.35 -6.62 2.54
C ILE A 79 -2.15 -6.78 3.48
N ILE A 80 -1.95 -5.87 4.44
CA ILE A 80 -0.90 -5.99 5.46
C ILE A 80 -1.05 -7.28 6.26
N GLU A 81 -2.24 -7.59 6.78
CA GLU A 81 -2.46 -8.82 7.55
C GLU A 81 -2.19 -10.07 6.70
N LYS A 82 -2.55 -10.05 5.41
CA LYS A 82 -2.27 -11.16 4.50
C LYS A 82 -0.76 -11.34 4.30
N THR A 83 -0.01 -10.25 4.10
CA THR A 83 1.44 -10.30 3.93
C THR A 83 2.14 -10.79 5.20
N GLU A 84 1.79 -10.27 6.37
CA GLU A 84 2.33 -10.74 7.66
C GLU A 84 2.03 -12.22 7.93
N TYR A 85 0.83 -12.68 7.57
CA TYR A 85 0.48 -14.10 7.64
C TYR A 85 1.35 -14.95 6.69
N ASP A 86 1.60 -14.50 5.47
CA ASP A 86 2.42 -15.24 4.52
C ASP A 86 3.89 -15.31 4.97
N ILE A 87 4.41 -14.22 5.55
CA ILE A 87 5.73 -14.19 6.22
C ILE A 87 5.77 -15.21 7.37
N TYR A 88 4.73 -15.23 8.21
CA TYR A 88 4.62 -16.17 9.31
C TYR A 88 4.62 -17.62 8.82
N VAL A 89 3.80 -17.95 7.82
CA VAL A 89 3.68 -19.31 7.28
C VAL A 89 4.98 -19.79 6.65
N GLN A 90 5.74 -18.90 5.99
CA GLN A 90 7.04 -19.25 5.44
C GLN A 90 8.03 -19.74 6.51
N SER A 91 7.95 -19.18 7.72
CA SER A 91 8.87 -19.49 8.83
C SER A 91 8.35 -20.58 9.78
N ASN A 92 7.03 -20.76 9.88
CA ASN A 92 6.38 -21.59 10.91
C ASN A 92 5.54 -22.74 10.34
N GLY A 93 5.36 -22.80 9.02
CA GLY A 93 4.47 -23.75 8.37
C GLY A 93 3.01 -23.30 8.34
N TYR A 94 2.16 -24.11 7.70
CA TYR A 94 0.76 -23.77 7.48
C TYR A 94 -0.04 -23.64 8.78
N LEU A 95 -0.80 -22.56 8.89
CA LEU A 95 -1.78 -22.31 9.94
C LEU A 95 -3.04 -21.75 9.30
N HIS A 96 -4.22 -22.19 9.69
CA HIS A 96 -5.43 -21.59 9.12
C HIS A 96 -5.51 -20.08 9.44
N PHE A 97 -5.74 -19.23 8.44
CA PHE A 97 -5.71 -17.76 8.59
C PHE A 97 -6.57 -17.22 9.74
N LYS A 98 -7.76 -17.79 9.96
CA LYS A 98 -8.63 -17.40 11.10
C LYS A 98 -8.01 -17.74 12.47
N LYS A 99 -7.22 -18.82 12.56
CA LYS A 99 -6.48 -19.16 13.78
C LYS A 99 -5.32 -18.20 13.98
N TYR A 100 -4.57 -17.88 12.93
CA TYR A 100 -3.53 -16.84 13.00
C TYR A 100 -4.08 -15.53 13.58
N ARG A 101 -5.26 -15.09 13.10
CA ARG A 101 -5.90 -13.87 13.59
C ARG A 101 -6.34 -13.91 15.06
N HIS A 102 -6.90 -15.03 15.52
CA HIS A 102 -7.56 -15.10 16.83
C HIS A 102 -6.71 -15.73 17.93
N ASP A 103 -5.86 -16.69 17.59
CA ASP A 103 -5.16 -17.55 18.56
C ASP A 103 -3.71 -17.08 18.80
N TYR A 104 -3.21 -16.13 18.01
CA TYR A 104 -1.84 -15.60 18.07
C TYR A 104 -1.84 -14.10 18.39
N PRO A 105 -2.03 -13.72 19.67
CA PRO A 105 -2.22 -12.32 20.06
C PRO A 105 -0.98 -11.45 19.77
N LYS A 106 0.22 -12.03 19.82
CA LYS A 106 1.46 -11.32 19.48
C LYS A 106 1.48 -10.94 17.99
N GLU A 107 1.17 -11.88 17.11
CA GLU A 107 1.11 -11.62 15.67
C GLU A 107 -0.01 -10.64 15.32
N ARG A 108 -1.16 -10.75 16.00
CA ARG A 108 -2.24 -9.78 15.85
C ARG A 108 -1.81 -8.37 16.26
N ALA A 109 -1.07 -8.23 17.36
CA ALA A 109 -0.54 -6.94 17.79
C ALA A 109 0.47 -6.37 16.79
N ASN A 110 1.33 -7.21 16.21
CA ASN A 110 2.27 -6.81 15.14
C ASN A 110 1.51 -6.27 13.92
N VAL A 111 0.51 -7.01 13.44
CA VAL A 111 -0.34 -6.57 12.31
C VAL A 111 -0.99 -5.23 12.60
N VAL A 112 -1.59 -5.05 13.78
CA VAL A 112 -2.23 -3.77 14.16
C VAL A 112 -1.21 -2.64 14.19
N ALA A 113 0.00 -2.88 14.70
CA ALA A 113 1.07 -1.89 14.73
C ALA A 113 1.52 -1.49 13.32
N GLU A 114 1.66 -2.44 12.39
CA GLU A 114 1.95 -2.14 10.99
C GLU A 114 0.84 -1.31 10.34
N VAL A 115 -0.43 -1.66 10.56
CA VAL A 115 -1.56 -0.89 10.02
C VAL A 115 -1.56 0.54 10.57
N GLN A 116 -1.33 0.72 11.86
CA GLN A 116 -1.25 2.04 12.49
C GLN A 116 -0.05 2.87 12.03
N PHE A 117 1.06 2.22 11.70
CA PHE A 117 2.24 2.90 11.17
C PHE A 117 2.07 3.27 9.69
N THR A 118 1.37 2.43 8.93
CA THR A 118 1.21 2.59 7.47
C THR A 118 0.15 3.63 7.12
N TRP A 119 -0.91 3.72 7.92
CA TRP A 119 -2.01 4.69 7.77
C TRP A 119 -1.67 6.05 8.36
#